data_AF-A0A937BDF3-F1
#
_entry.id   AF-A0A937BDF3-F1
#
_cell.length_a   1.000
_cell.length_b   1.000
_cell.length_c   1.000
_cell.angle_alpha   90.00
_cell.angle_beta   90.00
_cell.angle_gamma   90.00
#
_symmetry.space_group_name_H-M   'P 1'
#
loop_
_entity.id
_entity.type
_entity.pdbx_description
1 polymer ?
#
loop_
_entity_poly.entity_id
_entity_poly.type
_entity_poly.pdbx_seq_one_letter_code
_entity_poly.pdbx_strand_id
1 'polypeptide(L)' 'MKKLSRFMEHFWLAVTIATTLWAIYMVATVGLSEGKQWIWFPVVAGGMYGYRRFMRGKMEQWERDGRL' A
#
# COMPACT_ATOMS: atom_id res chain seq x y z
N MET A 1 20.51 0.23 3.61
CA MET A 1 19.15 0.83 3.58
C MET A 1 18.33 0.54 2.32
N LYS A 2 18.94 0.36 1.13
CA LYS A 2 18.22 0.12 -0.15
C LYS A 2 17.52 -1.24 -0.32
N LYS A 3 17.89 -2.27 0.47
CA LYS A 3 17.23 -3.60 0.45
C LYS A 3 15.95 -3.63 1.31
N LEU A 4 15.99 -3.00 2.48
CA LEU A 4 14.86 -2.96 3.40
C LEU A 4 13.69 -2.17 2.79
N SER A 5 13.94 -1.04 2.14
CA SER A 5 12.86 -0.27 1.49
C SER A 5 12.20 -1.02 0.32
N ARG A 6 12.97 -1.81 -0.44
CA ARG A 6 12.46 -2.65 -1.54
C ARG A 6 11.62 -3.83 -1.05
N PHE A 7 12.03 -4.49 0.02
CA PHE A 7 11.22 -5.53 0.67
C PHE A 7 9.92 -4.93 1.22
N MET A 8 10.04 -3.77 1.86
CA MET A 8 8.93 -3.03 2.42
C MET A 8 7.93 -2.55 1.36
N GLU A 9 8.35 -2.27 0.13
CA GLU A 9 7.42 -1.96 -0.97
C GLU A 9 6.62 -3.19 -1.41
N HIS A 10 7.28 -4.34 -1.58
CA HIS A 10 6.61 -5.59 -1.94
C HIS A 10 5.66 -6.09 -0.84
N PHE A 11 6.03 -5.90 0.43
CA PHE A 11 5.17 -6.23 1.55
C PHE A 11 3.85 -5.45 1.50
N TRP A 12 3.91 -4.12 1.33
CA TRP A 12 2.68 -3.32 1.24
C TRP A 12 1.89 -3.59 -0.03
N LEU A 13 2.55 -3.94 -1.14
CA LEU A 13 1.86 -4.41 -2.34
C LEU A 13 1.07 -5.69 -2.06
N ALA A 14 1.71 -6.69 -1.46
CA ALA A 14 1.07 -7.96 -1.11
C ALA A 14 -0.11 -7.76 -0.14
N VAL A 15 0.07 -6.92 0.89
CA VAL A 15 -0.99 -6.57 1.84
C VAL A 15 -2.15 -5.85 1.13
N THR A 16 -1.86 -4.93 0.21
CA THR A 16 -2.89 -4.23 -0.57
C THR A 16 -3.70 -5.24 -1.40
N ILE A 17 -3.03 -6.16 -2.09
CA ILE A 17 -3.70 -7.19 -2.90
C ILE A 17 -4.57 -8.10 -2.01
N ALA A 18 -4.00 -8.62 -0.91
CA ALA A 18 -4.71 -9.51 0.01
C ALA A 18 -5.95 -8.83 0.62
N THR A 19 -5.80 -7.61 1.12
CA THR A 19 -6.92 -6.84 1.71
C THR A 19 -7.95 -6.43 0.66
N THR A 20 -7.56 -6.20 -0.59
CA THR A 20 -8.49 -5.89 -1.69
C THR A 20 -9.34 -7.10 -2.03
N LEU A 21 -8.71 -8.27 -2.20
CA LEU A 21 -9.43 -9.52 -2.45
C LEU A 21 -10.37 -9.86 -1.29
N TRP A 22 -9.93 -9.66 -0.05
CA TRP A 22 -10.77 -9.85 1.13
C TRP A 22 -11.96 -8.90 1.17
N ALA A 23 -11.75 -7.62 0.89
CA ALA A 23 -12.83 -6.63 0.84
C ALA A 23 -13.86 -6.99 -0.24
N ILE A 24 -13.41 -7.42 -1.42
CA ILE A 24 -14.31 -7.89 -2.50
C ILE A 24 -15.10 -9.11 -2.05
N TYR A 25 -14.44 -10.10 -1.42
CA TYR A 25 -15.10 -11.29 -0.89
C TYR A 25 -16.15 -10.96 0.19
N MET A 26 -15.83 -10.06 1.12
CA MET A 26 -16.78 -9.62 2.15
C MET A 26 -17.96 -8.88 1.53
N VAL A 27 -17.73 -7.96 0.59
CA VAL A 27 -18.81 -7.26 -0.11
C VAL A 27 -19.70 -8.24 -0.88
N ALA A 28 -19.14 -9.31 -1.46
CA ALA A 28 -19.90 -10.33 -2.15
C ALA A 28 -20.71 -11.24 -1.22
N THR A 29 -20.25 -11.48 0.02
CA THR A 29 -20.88 -12.42 0.97
C THR A 29 -21.88 -11.75 1.91
N VAL A 30 -21.53 -10.61 2.51
CA VAL A 30 -22.39 -9.88 3.48
C VAL A 30 -23.05 -8.63 2.89
N GLY A 31 -22.81 -8.36 1.60
CA GLY A 31 -23.39 -7.23 0.89
C GLY A 31 -22.73 -5.89 1.22
N LEU A 32 -23.13 -4.84 0.49
CA LEU A 32 -22.46 -3.54 0.53
C LEU A 32 -22.64 -2.81 1.88
N SER A 33 -23.76 -3.02 2.58
CA SER A 33 -24.10 -2.30 3.80
C SER A 33 -23.15 -2.62 4.96
N GLU A 34 -22.81 -3.90 5.13
CA GLU A 34 -21.84 -4.37 6.13
C GLU A 34 -20.42 -4.49 5.56
N GLY A 35 -20.30 -4.75 4.26
CA GLY A 35 -19.03 -4.89 3.54
C GLY A 35 -18.23 -3.59 3.38
N LYS A 36 -18.89 -2.42 3.39
CA LYS A 36 -18.23 -1.11 3.19
C LYS A 36 -17.09 -0.82 4.17
N GLN A 37 -17.17 -1.33 5.41
CA GLN A 37 -16.12 -1.14 6.39
C GLN A 37 -14.81 -1.81 5.97
N TRP A 38 -14.90 -2.92 5.24
CA TRP A 38 -13.76 -3.70 4.78
C TRP A 38 -13.00 -3.03 3.64
N ILE A 39 -13.62 -2.08 2.94
CA ILE A 39 -13.00 -1.29 1.85
C ILE A 39 -11.95 -0.31 2.39
N TRP A 40 -12.07 0.13 3.65
CA TRP A 40 -11.08 1.03 4.24
C TRP A 40 -9.68 0.40 4.35
N PHE A 41 -9.59 -0.91 4.60
CA PHE A 41 -8.32 -1.62 4.70
C PHE A 41 -7.48 -1.56 3.42
N PRO A 42 -7.99 -1.99 2.24
CA PRO A 42 -7.23 -1.88 0.99
C PRO A 42 -6.96 -0.44 0.58
N VAL A 43 -7.85 0.51 0.91
CA VAL A 43 -7.60 1.93 0.64
C VAL A 43 -6.40 2.44 1.44
N VAL A 44 -6.33 2.15 2.74
CA VAL A 44 -5.20 2.55 3.59
C VAL A 44 -3.91 1.81 3.17
N ALA A 45 -4.00 0.50 2.92
CA ALA A 45 -2.86 -0.30 2.47
C ALA A 45 -2.29 0.20 1.13
N GLY A 46 -3.17 0.46 0.17
CA GLY A 46 -2.82 1.02 -1.13
C GLY A 46 -2.24 2.43 -1.02
N GLY A 47 -2.81 3.27 -0.15
CA GLY A 47 -2.28 4.59 0.16
C GLY A 47 -0.86 4.52 0.74
N MET A 48 -0.60 3.60 1.66
CA MET A 48 0.72 3.37 2.24
C MET A 48 1.74 2.80 1.23
N TYR A 49 1.30 1.92 0.33
CA TYR A 49 2.11 1.45 -0.79
C TYR A 49 2.51 2.61 -1.71
N GLY A 50 1.54 3.44 -2.11
CA GLY A 50 1.77 4.63 -2.93
C GLY A 50 2.71 5.63 -2.26
N TYR A 51 2.50 5.89 -0.97
CA TYR A 51 3.37 6.76 -0.18
C TYR A 51 4.83 6.25 -0.13
N ARG A 52 5.02 4.94 0.09
CA ARG A 52 6.36 4.33 0.06
C ARG A 52 7.03 4.45 -1.31
N ARG A 53 6.27 4.25 -2.38
CA ARG A 53 6.77 4.40 -3.75
C ARG A 53 7.15 5.84 -4.05
N PHE A 54 6.35 6.81 -3.62
CA PHE A 54 6.64 8.23 -3.78
C PHE A 54 7.88 8.68 -2.99
N MET A 55 7.97 8.27 -1.72
CA MET A 55 9.11 8.59 -0.86
C MET A 55 10.42 8.00 -1.38
N ARG A 56 10.40 6.82 -2.01
CA ARG A 56 11.58 6.27 -2.70
C ARG A 56 12.08 7.20 -3.81
N GLY A 57 11.18 7.69 -4.66
CA GLY A 57 11.54 8.62 -5.73
C GLY A 57 12.13 9.93 -5.20
N LYS A 58 11.58 10.47 -4.11
CA LYS A 58 12.12 11.68 -3.46
C LYS A 58 13.49 11.45 -2.81
N MET A 59 13.71 10.31 -2.15
CA MET A 59 15.02 10.01 -1.55
C MET A 59 16.10 9.82 -2.61
N GLU A 60 15.79 9.16 -3.73
CA GLU A 60 16.71 9.04 -4.88
C GLU A 60 17.00 10.42 -5.51
N GLN A 61 16.03 11.34 -5.50
CA GLN A 61 16.19 12.71 -5.96
C GLN A 61 17.07 13.55 -5.01
N TRP A 62 16.92 13.41 -3.69
CA TRP A 62 17.75 14.11 -2.70
C TRP A 62 19.19 13.61 -2.62
N GLU A 63 19.42 12.30 -2.83
CA GLU A 63 20.76 11.69 -2.96
C GLU A 63 21.50 12.26 -4.18
N ARG A 64 20.77 12.55 -5.26
CA ARG A 64 21.31 13.14 -6.51
C ARG A 64 21.55 14.65 -6.43
N ASP A 65 20.74 15.37 -5.65
CA ASP A 65 20.88 16.81 -5.41
C ASP A 65 21.95 17.15 -4.35
N GLY A 66 22.64 16.16 -3.77
CA GLY A 66 23.74 16.35 -2.82
C GLY A 66 23.32 16.97 -1.48
N ARG A 67 22.05 16.85 -1.09
CA ARG A 67 21.51 17.38 0.19
C ARG A 67 21.64 16.40 1.36
N LEU A 68 22.21 15.22 1.12
CA LEU A 68 22.47 14.15 2.09
C LEU A 68 23.87 13.58 1.88
#